data_AF-A0A354TPE4-F1
#
_entry.id   AF-A0A354TPE4-F1
#
_cell.length_a   1.000
_cell.length_b   1.000
_cell.length_c   1.000
_cell.angle_alpha   90.00
_cell.angle_beta   90.00
_cell.angle_gamma   90.00
#
_symmetry.space_group_name_H-M   'P 1'
#
loop_
_entity.id
_entity.type
_entity.pdbx_description
1 polymer ?
#
loop_
_entity_poly.entity_id
_entity_poly.type
_entity_poly.pdbx_seq_one_letter_code
_entity_poly.pdbx_strand_id
1 'polypeptide(L)' 'RELMGATNPAEAAPGTIRADYANSIDANAVHGSDSPTSAEREVNYFFKPEEICPRP' A
#
# COMPACT_ATOMS: atom_id res chain seq x y z
N ARG A 1 -3.74 2.09 -5.98
CA ARG A 1 -3.88 0.71 -5.45
C ARG A 1 -3.57 -0.37 -6.48
N GLU A 2 -3.78 -0.10 -7.77
CA GLU A 2 -3.57 -1.07 -8.87
C GLU A 2 -2.22 -1.77 -8.86
N LEU A 3 -1.12 -1.02 -8.68
CA LEU A 3 0.24 -1.58 -8.62
C LEU A 3 0.41 -2.67 -7.53
N MET A 4 -0.30 -2.53 -6.40
CA MET A 4 -0.23 -3.52 -5.32
C MET A 4 -0.98 -4.81 -5.67
N GLY A 5 -2.07 -4.72 -6.44
CA GLY A 5 -2.97 -5.84 -6.69
C GLY A 5 -4.00 -6.09 -5.58
N ALA A 6 -4.88 -7.06 -5.82
CA ALA A 6 -5.91 -7.49 -4.86
C ALA A 6 -5.28 -7.92 -3.52
N THR A 7 -6.00 -7.71 -2.40
CA THR A 7 -5.49 -8.03 -1.06
C THR A 7 -5.20 -9.52 -0.89
N ASN A 8 -6.05 -10.37 -1.45
CA ASN A 8 -5.77 -11.79 -1.59
C ASN A 8 -4.85 -12.01 -2.79
N PRO A 9 -3.60 -12.49 -2.62
CA PRO A 9 -2.68 -12.68 -3.73
C PRO A 9 -3.16 -13.71 -4.76
N ALA A 10 -4.03 -14.65 -4.37
CA ALA A 10 -4.64 -15.60 -5.30
C ALA A 10 -5.59 -14.93 -6.32
N GLU A 11 -6.04 -13.70 -6.05
CA GLU A 11 -6.91 -12.88 -6.90
C GLU A 11 -6.16 -11.72 -7.55
N ALA A 12 -4.87 -11.55 -7.25
CA ALA A 12 -4.07 -10.45 -7.76
C ALA A 12 -3.66 -10.71 -9.22
N ALA A 13 -3.72 -9.66 -10.05
CA ALA A 13 -3.31 -9.77 -11.44
C ALA A 13 -1.80 -10.04 -11.56
N PRO A 14 -1.33 -10.84 -12.54
CA PRO A 14 0.09 -11.09 -12.77
C PRO A 14 0.92 -9.79 -12.89
N GLY A 15 2.11 -9.75 -12.28
CA GLY A 15 2.99 -8.58 -12.30
C GLY A 15 2.64 -7.47 -11.29
N THR A 16 1.58 -7.67 -10.49
CA THR A 16 1.33 -6.81 -9.32
C THR A 16 2.19 -7.25 -8.14
N ILE A 17 2.47 -6.33 -7.21
CA ILE A 17 3.35 -6.62 -6.06
C ILE A 17 2.86 -7.85 -5.27
N ARG A 18 1.55 -7.99 -5.06
CA ARG A 18 1.00 -9.12 -4.32
C ARG A 18 1.01 -10.42 -5.10
N ALA A 19 0.86 -10.40 -6.43
CA ALA A 19 1.02 -11.62 -7.22
C ALA A 19 2.46 -12.14 -7.17
N ASP A 20 3.43 -11.22 -7.15
CA ASP A 20 4.85 -11.59 -7.28
C ASP A 20 5.54 -11.86 -5.93
N TYR A 21 5.09 -11.22 -4.83
CA TYR A 21 5.84 -11.20 -3.57
C TYR A 21 5.04 -11.55 -2.30
N ALA A 22 3.72 -11.70 -2.37
CA ALA A 22 2.94 -12.08 -1.19
C ALA A 22 3.09 -13.58 -0.88
N ASN A 23 3.11 -13.92 0.41
CA ASN A 23 3.12 -15.32 0.86
C ASN A 23 1.71 -15.86 1.12
N SER A 24 0.81 -15.03 1.65
CA SER A 24 -0.59 -15.38 1.94
C SER A 24 -1.45 -14.12 2.04
N ILE A 25 -2.75 -14.27 2.29
CA ILE A 25 -3.67 -13.13 2.51
C ILE A 25 -3.27 -12.29 3.73
N ASP A 26 -2.78 -12.92 4.79
CA ASP A 26 -2.35 -12.25 6.03
C ASP A 26 -0.91 -11.71 5.93
N ALA A 27 -0.08 -12.33 5.09
CA ALA A 27 1.30 -11.93 4.82
C ALA A 27 1.45 -11.48 3.36
N ASN A 28 0.74 -10.42 2.99
CA ASN A 28 0.59 -9.97 1.60
C ASN A 28 1.60 -8.90 1.13
N ALA A 29 2.77 -8.87 1.77
CA ALA A 29 3.94 -8.02 1.47
C ALA A 29 3.76 -6.49 1.65
N VAL A 30 2.65 -5.89 1.21
CA VAL A 30 2.48 -4.43 1.20
C VAL A 30 1.10 -3.97 1.66
N HIS A 31 1.09 -2.83 2.34
CA HIS A 31 -0.09 -2.02 2.64
C HIS A 31 -0.11 -0.77 1.77
N GLY A 32 -1.30 -0.22 1.56
CA GLY A 32 -1.48 1.13 1.05
C GLY A 32 -2.91 1.59 1.35
N SER A 33 -3.07 2.89 1.57
CA SER A 33 -4.35 3.49 1.95
C SER A 33 -5.44 3.19 0.91
N ASP A 34 -6.68 3.05 1.38
CA ASP A 34 -7.83 2.68 0.55
C ASP A 34 -8.56 3.87 -0.08
N SER A 35 -8.31 5.08 0.41
CA SER A 35 -8.97 6.31 -0.02
C SER A 35 -8.08 7.53 0.31
N PRO A 36 -8.34 8.70 -0.30
CA PRO A 36 -7.66 9.94 0.08
C PRO A 36 -7.83 10.29 1.57
N THR A 37 -9.01 10.04 2.13
CA THR A 37 -9.30 10.29 3.56
C THR A 37 -8.50 9.37 4.48
N SER A 38 -8.40 8.06 4.16
CA SER A 38 -7.55 7.17 4.95
C SER A 38 -6.07 7.48 4.76
N ALA A 39 -5.66 7.91 3.57
CA ALA A 39 -4.28 8.33 3.31
C ALA A 39 -3.87 9.52 4.18
N GLU A 40 -4.69 10.57 4.25
CA GLU A 40 -4.43 11.71 5.14
C GLU A 40 -4.28 11.27 6.60
N ARG A 41 -5.18 10.41 7.08
CA ARG A 41 -5.12 9.88 8.45
C ARG A 41 -3.87 9.04 8.69
N GLU A 42 -3.54 8.12 7.78
CA GLU A 42 -2.41 7.19 7.91
C GLU A 42 -1.06 7.90 7.81
N VAL A 43 -0.91 8.85 6.89
CA VAL A 43 0.31 9.66 6.78
C VAL A 43 0.54 10.44 8.06
N ASN A 44 -0.48 11.13 8.58
CA ASN A 44 -0.40 11.91 9.82
C ASN A 44 -0.22 11.05 11.08
N TYR A 45 -0.54 9.75 11.02
CA TYR A 45 -0.32 8.82 12.13
C TYR A 45 1.16 8.51 12.32
N PHE A 46 1.92 8.35 11.22
CA PHE A 46 3.33 7.96 11.25
C PHE A 46 4.31 9.13 11.11
N PHE A 47 3.92 10.20 10.42
CA PHE A 47 4.79 11.31 10.09
C PHE A 47 4.15 12.64 10.48
N LYS A 48 4.97 13.53 11.06
CA LYS A 48 4.65 14.94 11.16
C LYS A 48 4.81 15.63 9.80
N PRO A 49 4.13 16.76 9.55
CA PRO A 49 4.27 17.50 8.30
C PRO A 49 5.71 17.86 7.95
N GLU A 50 6.56 18.14 8.94
CA GLU A 50 7.97 18.52 8.72
C GLU A 50 8.88 17.34 8.36
N GLU A 51 8.42 16.10 8.53
CA GLU A 51 9.17 14.89 8.16
C GLU A 51 9.00 14.53 6.68
N ILE A 52 8.07 15.18 5.97
CA ILE A 52 7.84 15.02 4.53
C ILE A 52 8.68 16.06 3.77
N CYS A 53 9.69 15.61 3.04
CA CYS A 53 10.61 16.47 2.29
C CYS A 53 10.20 16.57 0.80
N PRO A 54 9.45 17.60 0.37
CA PRO A 54 9.08 17.76 -1.03
C PRO A 54 10.32 17.96 -1.91
N ARG A 55 10.26 17.43 -3.14
CA ARG A 55 11.30 17.63 -4.14
C ARG A 55 10.99 18.85 -5.02
N PRO A 56 12.02 19.56 -5.50
CA PRO A 56 11.85 20.64 -6.47
C PRO A 56 11.33 20.12 -7.81
#